data_AF-A0A2U1QTH1-F1
#
_entry.id   AF-A0A2U1QTH1-F1
#
_cell.length_a   1.000
_cell.length_b   1.000
_cell.length_c   1.000
_cell.angle_alpha   90.00
_cell.angle_beta   90.00
_cell.angle_gamma   90.00
#
_symmetry.space_group_name_H-M   'P 1'
#
loop_
_entity.id
_entity.type
_entity.pdbx_description
1 polymer ?
#
loop_
_entity_poly.entity_id
_entity_poly.type
_entity_poly.pdbx_seq_one_letter_code
_entity_poly.pdbx_strand_id
1 'polypeptide(L)'
;MRLILILAVTFLNFTNLSGQETIRLERKPKVILHSWYPEFKEFPKLNIAESKILFTVIPDFKNLIIRDNDINLKAINGEVEIKETDKPNQYLVKVKKADSKFIEFELWFDLGNYIILLKKNSQWIDVRKIYPYKENRIMLQTIKLQITN
;
A
#
# COMPACT_ATOMS: atom_id res chain seq x y z
N MET A 1 21.89 47.93 24.19
CA MET A 1 22.20 47.13 22.98
C MET A 1 22.02 45.62 23.24
N ARG A 2 20.81 45.18 23.65
CA ARG A 2 20.52 43.76 23.97
C ARG A 2 19.12 43.30 23.55
N LEU A 3 18.47 44.03 22.63
CA LEU A 3 17.09 43.70 22.20
C LEU A 3 16.94 43.36 20.71
N ILE A 4 18.04 43.34 19.94
CA ILE A 4 17.97 43.11 18.48
C ILE A 4 18.33 41.66 18.11
N LEU A 5 18.96 40.89 19.01
CA LEU A 5 19.40 39.53 18.69
C LEU A 5 18.30 38.46 18.83
N ILE A 6 17.21 38.74 19.55
CA ILE A 6 16.16 37.75 19.82
C ILE A 6 15.17 37.63 18.65
N LEU A 7 15.01 38.68 17.83
CA LEU A 7 14.09 38.67 16.70
C LEU A 7 14.61 37.90 15.47
N ALA A 8 15.94 37.75 15.34
CA ALA A 8 16.53 37.05 14.20
C ALA A 8 16.48 35.52 14.34
N VAL A 9 16.40 35.00 15.58
CA VAL A 9 16.36 33.55 15.85
C VAL A 9 14.94 33.00 15.85
N THR A 10 13.92 33.83 16.04
CA THR A 10 12.51 33.39 15.95
C THR A 10 11.99 33.32 14.51
N PHE A 11 12.63 34.02 13.55
CA PHE A 11 12.22 34.01 12.13
C PHE A 11 12.72 32.80 11.33
N LEU A 12 13.71 32.05 11.82
CA LEU A 12 14.22 30.84 11.16
C LEU A 12 13.40 29.57 11.42
N ASN A 13 12.36 29.64 12.27
CA ASN A 13 11.42 28.54 12.45
C ASN A 13 10.26 28.55 11.43
N PHE A 14 10.19 29.57 10.57
CA PHE A 14 9.28 29.61 9.43
C PHE A 14 10.04 29.14 8.18
N THR A 15 10.01 27.84 7.86
CA THR A 15 10.08 27.30 6.48
C THR A 15 10.11 25.78 6.38
N ASN A 16 9.95 25.00 7.46
CA ASN A 16 9.50 23.61 7.31
C ASN A 16 7.96 23.53 7.16
N LEU A 17 7.38 24.46 6.38
CA LEU A 17 6.12 24.20 5.69
C LEU A 17 6.47 23.25 4.55
N SER A 18 6.72 21.98 4.88
CA SER A 18 6.55 20.91 3.91
C SER A 18 5.07 20.97 3.51
N GLY A 19 4.79 21.66 2.41
CA GLY A 19 3.46 21.73 1.84
C GLY A 19 2.97 20.30 1.68
N GLN A 20 1.86 19.97 2.35
CA GLN A 20 1.33 18.61 2.31
C GLN A 20 0.97 18.30 0.86
N GLU A 21 1.76 17.44 0.20
CA GLU A 21 1.61 17.17 -1.22
C GLU A 21 0.26 16.50 -1.46
N THR A 22 -0.55 17.11 -2.33
CA THR A 22 -1.88 16.61 -2.65
C THR A 22 -1.85 15.80 -3.94
N ILE A 23 -2.11 14.51 -3.82
CA ILE A 23 -2.20 13.57 -4.93
C ILE A 23 -3.67 13.45 -5.36
N ARG A 24 -3.92 13.54 -6.66
CA ARG A 24 -5.27 13.42 -7.24
C ARG A 24 -5.38 12.17 -8.09
N LEU A 25 -6.33 11.30 -7.74
CA LEU A 25 -6.67 10.09 -8.46
C LEU A 25 -8.01 10.27 -9.17
N GLU A 26 -8.03 10.17 -10.49
CA GLU A 26 -9.28 10.31 -11.28
C GLU A 26 -10.25 9.14 -11.07
N ARG A 27 -9.74 7.98 -10.61
CA ARG A 27 -10.51 6.76 -10.38
C ARG A 27 -9.85 5.90 -9.31
N LYS A 28 -10.59 4.90 -8.80
CA LYS A 28 -10.04 3.93 -7.86
C LYS A 28 -8.83 3.23 -8.51
N PRO A 29 -7.65 3.18 -7.86
CA PRO A 29 -6.48 2.54 -8.41
C PRO A 29 -6.74 1.05 -8.63
N LYS A 30 -6.29 0.52 -9.78
CA LYS A 30 -6.36 -0.89 -10.10
C LYS A 30 -5.17 -1.60 -9.46
N VAL A 31 -5.44 -2.54 -8.56
CA VAL A 31 -4.41 -3.40 -7.95
C VAL A 31 -4.31 -4.68 -8.79
N ILE A 32 -3.09 -5.04 -9.18
CA ILE A 32 -2.79 -6.27 -9.91
C ILE A 32 -1.78 -7.07 -9.09
N LEU A 33 -2.10 -8.34 -8.85
CA LEU A 33 -1.22 -9.27 -8.14
C LEU A 33 -0.64 -10.28 -9.13
N HIS A 34 0.69 -10.33 -9.17
CA HIS A 34 1.44 -11.27 -10.00
C HIS A 34 2.21 -12.26 -9.13
N SER A 35 2.47 -13.47 -9.64
CA SER A 35 3.60 -14.28 -9.18
C SER A 35 4.79 -14.09 -10.09
N TRP A 36 6.00 -14.19 -9.53
CA TRP A 36 7.24 -14.23 -10.32
C TRP A 36 7.87 -15.62 -10.36
N TYR A 37 7.72 -16.41 -9.30
CA TYR A 37 8.37 -17.72 -9.15
C TYR A 37 7.40 -18.73 -8.53
N PRO A 38 7.34 -19.99 -9.02
CA PRO A 38 8.19 -20.58 -10.07
C PRO A 38 7.81 -20.15 -11.50
N GLU A 39 6.64 -19.53 -11.70
CA GLU A 39 6.17 -19.07 -13.00
C GLU A 39 5.55 -17.67 -12.89
N PHE A 40 5.68 -16.87 -13.95
CA PHE A 40 4.98 -15.60 -14.05
C PHE A 40 3.50 -15.83 -14.37
N LYS A 41 2.61 -15.47 -13.44
CA LYS A 41 1.16 -15.56 -13.61
C LYS A 41 0.48 -14.34 -13.03
N GLU A 42 -0.45 -13.76 -13.78
CA GLU A 42 -1.43 -12.82 -13.25
C GLU A 42 -2.47 -13.62 -12.44
N PHE A 43 -2.74 -13.23 -11.19
CA PHE A 43 -3.60 -13.97 -10.25
C PHE A 43 -3.18 -15.44 -10.04
N PRO A 44 -2.06 -15.68 -9.34
CA PRO A 44 -1.56 -17.03 -9.10
C PRO A 44 -2.41 -17.84 -8.12
N LYS A 45 -2.41 -19.16 -8.29
CA LYS A 45 -2.84 -20.10 -7.25
C LYS A 45 -1.73 -20.34 -6.24
N LEU A 46 -2.08 -20.66 -5.00
CA LEU A 46 -1.12 -21.00 -3.94
C LEU A 46 -1.19 -22.49 -3.62
N ASN A 47 -0.03 -23.10 -3.39
CA ASN A 47 0.04 -24.49 -2.92
C ASN A 47 0.30 -24.51 -1.41
N ILE A 48 -0.23 -25.50 -0.71
CA ILE A 48 0.02 -25.68 0.72
C ILE A 48 1.50 -26.05 0.93
N ALA A 49 2.11 -25.49 1.97
CA ALA A 49 3.52 -25.69 2.37
C ALA A 49 4.59 -25.23 1.36
N GLU A 50 4.20 -24.84 0.15
CA GLU A 50 5.10 -24.23 -0.83
C GLU A 50 5.16 -22.71 -0.67
N SER A 51 6.33 -22.15 -0.94
CA SER A 51 6.52 -20.70 -0.94
C SER A 51 6.38 -20.16 -2.35
N LYS A 52 5.66 -19.05 -2.51
CA LYS A 52 5.48 -18.36 -3.78
C LYS A 52 5.86 -16.90 -3.64
N ILE A 53 6.59 -16.37 -4.61
CA ILE A 53 6.89 -14.94 -4.67
C ILE A 53 5.72 -14.25 -5.33
N LEU A 54 5.03 -13.40 -4.56
CA LEU A 54 3.98 -12.52 -5.04
C LEU A 54 4.51 -11.09 -5.12
N PHE A 55 4.04 -10.33 -6.09
CA PHE A 55 4.30 -8.90 -6.12
C PHE A 55 3.09 -8.11 -6.63
N THR A 56 2.96 -6.90 -6.11
CA THR A 56 1.80 -6.04 -6.33
C THR A 56 2.17 -4.90 -7.25
N VAL A 57 1.33 -4.64 -8.25
CA VAL A 57 1.49 -3.52 -9.18
C VAL A 57 0.22 -2.68 -9.15
N ILE A 58 0.40 -1.37 -9.02
CA ILE A 58 -0.68 -0.38 -9.10
C ILE A 58 -0.33 0.60 -10.21
N PRO A 59 -0.75 0.34 -11.47
CA PRO A 59 -0.34 1.15 -12.61
C PRO A 59 -0.69 2.63 -12.47
N ASP A 60 -1.81 2.94 -11.81
CA ASP A 60 -2.24 4.32 -11.56
C ASP A 60 -1.27 5.10 -10.64
N PHE A 61 -0.32 4.43 -9.97
CA PHE A 61 0.70 5.05 -9.12
C PHE A 61 2.05 5.29 -9.83
N LYS A 62 2.28 4.70 -11.02
CA LYS A 62 3.60 4.66 -11.68
C LYS A 62 4.27 6.03 -11.89
N ASN A 63 3.48 7.09 -12.04
CA ASN A 63 3.96 8.45 -12.29
C ASN A 63 3.61 9.42 -11.15
N LEU A 64 3.21 8.89 -10.00
CA LEU A 64 2.94 9.67 -8.81
C LEU A 64 4.18 9.64 -7.91
N ILE A 65 4.28 10.61 -7.02
CA ILE A 65 5.29 10.71 -5.95
C ILE A 65 5.15 9.62 -4.86
N ILE A 66 4.37 8.57 -5.13
CA ILE A 66 4.14 7.44 -4.24
C ILE A 66 5.30 6.47 -4.38
N ARG A 67 5.80 5.94 -3.26
CA ARG A 67 6.90 5.00 -3.29
C ARG A 67 6.36 3.57 -3.38
N ASP A 68 7.10 2.72 -4.08
CA ASP A 68 6.74 1.31 -4.21
C ASP A 68 6.79 0.56 -2.86
N ASN A 69 7.48 1.06 -1.84
CA ASN A 69 7.51 0.45 -0.51
C ASN A 69 6.38 0.90 0.42
N ASP A 70 5.44 1.72 -0.07
CA ASP A 70 4.30 2.18 0.73
C ASP A 70 3.14 1.16 0.73
N ILE A 71 3.23 0.07 -0.04
CA ILE A 71 2.22 -0.99 -0.06
C ILE A 71 2.65 -2.12 0.86
N ASN A 72 1.69 -2.70 1.58
CA ASN A 72 1.90 -3.91 2.38
C ASN A 72 0.78 -4.91 2.12
N LEU A 73 1.16 -6.16 1.87
CA LEU A 73 0.25 -7.29 1.81
C LEU A 73 0.12 -7.91 3.21
N LYS A 74 -1.10 -8.00 3.73
CA LYS A 74 -1.39 -8.61 5.04
C LYS A 74 -2.29 -9.82 4.88
N ALA A 75 -1.97 -10.90 5.59
CA ALA A 75 -2.87 -12.03 5.70
C ALA A 75 -4.01 -11.67 6.67
N ILE A 76 -5.23 -12.09 6.36
CA ILE A 76 -6.38 -11.87 7.26
C ILE A 76 -6.30 -12.77 8.49
N ASN A 77 -5.67 -13.95 8.36
CA ASN A 77 -5.58 -14.95 9.41
C ASN A 77 -4.18 -15.58 9.48
N GLY A 78 -3.95 -16.41 10.50
CA GLY A 78 -2.68 -17.10 10.72
C GLY A 78 -2.41 -18.30 9.79
N GLU A 79 -3.25 -18.52 8.77
CA GLU A 79 -3.08 -19.61 7.80
C GLU A 79 -1.91 -19.35 6.84
N VAL A 80 -1.54 -18.09 6.67
CA VAL A 80 -0.48 -17.68 5.75
C VAL A 80 0.62 -16.92 6.44
N GLU A 81 1.85 -17.29 6.09
CA GLU A 81 3.04 -16.51 6.38
C GLU A 81 3.33 -15.58 5.20
N ILE A 82 3.49 -14.30 5.49
CA ILE A 82 3.94 -13.30 4.52
C ILE A 82 5.23 -12.69 5.05
N LYS A 83 6.26 -12.73 4.23
CA LYS A 83 7.54 -12.06 4.49
C LYS A 83 7.83 -11.09 3.36
N GLU A 84 8.15 -9.85 3.70
CA GLU A 84 8.68 -8.90 2.73
C GLU A 84 10.06 -9.37 2.24
N THR A 85 10.38 -9.02 1.00
CA THR A 85 11.69 -9.29 0.40
C THR A 85 12.48 -7.99 0.28
N ASP A 86 13.74 -8.07 -0.16
CA ASP A 86 14.56 -6.89 -0.43
C ASP A 86 14.02 -6.02 -1.57
N LYS A 87 13.10 -6.55 -2.39
CA LYS A 87 12.44 -5.82 -3.47
C LYS A 87 11.13 -5.19 -2.96
N PRO A 88 10.86 -3.92 -3.30
CA PRO A 88 9.62 -3.28 -2.91
C PRO A 88 8.41 -3.98 -3.55
N ASN A 89 7.26 -3.90 -2.90
CA ASN A 89 6.03 -4.56 -3.35
C ASN A 89 6.10 -6.09 -3.53
N GLN A 90 7.17 -6.75 -3.06
CA GLN A 90 7.40 -8.17 -3.26
C GLN A 90 7.41 -8.92 -1.93
N TYR A 91 6.70 -10.04 -1.91
CA TYR A 91 6.42 -10.83 -0.73
C TYR A 91 6.67 -12.32 -1.01
N LEU A 92 7.37 -12.97 -0.09
CA LEU A 92 7.41 -14.43 0.00
C LEU A 92 6.20 -14.90 0.80
N VAL A 93 5.29 -15.60 0.13
CA VAL A 93 4.04 -16.06 0.71
C VAL A 93 4.07 -17.58 0.84
N LYS A 94 3.82 -18.08 2.05
CA LYS A 94 3.74 -19.52 2.35
C LYS A 94 2.44 -19.84 3.06
N VAL A 95 1.65 -20.74 2.48
CA VAL A 95 0.43 -21.26 3.10
C VAL A 95 0.83 -22.34 4.10
N LYS A 96 0.57 -22.11 5.40
CA LYS A 96 0.90 -23.07 6.48
C LYS A 96 -0.14 -24.18 6.56
N LYS A 97 -1.41 -23.80 6.51
CA LYS A 97 -2.58 -24.66 6.53
C LYS A 97 -3.71 -23.96 5.77
N ALA A 98 -4.75 -24.70 5.42
CA ALA A 98 -5.89 -24.14 4.72
C ALA A 98 -7.16 -24.83 5.17
N ASP A 99 -8.01 -24.09 5.87
CA ASP A 99 -9.33 -24.58 6.28
C ASP A 99 -10.38 -24.30 5.16
N SER A 100 -9.99 -23.59 4.09
CA SER A 100 -10.80 -23.18 2.94
C SER A 100 -10.07 -23.41 1.60
N LYS A 101 -10.81 -23.49 0.48
CA LYS A 101 -10.23 -23.49 -0.88
C LYS A 101 -9.62 -22.16 -1.30
N PHE A 102 -9.78 -21.13 -0.49
CA PHE A 102 -9.33 -19.78 -0.78
C PHE A 102 -8.68 -19.14 0.44
N ILE A 103 -7.70 -18.29 0.17
CA ILE A 103 -7.07 -17.41 1.15
C ILE A 103 -7.33 -15.98 0.74
N GLU A 104 -7.57 -15.14 1.73
CA GLU A 104 -7.80 -13.72 1.54
C GLU A 104 -6.65 -12.90 2.14
N PHE A 105 -6.24 -11.91 1.38
CA PHE A 105 -5.20 -10.95 1.71
C PHE A 105 -5.78 -9.55 1.67
N GLU A 106 -5.30 -8.67 2.54
CA GLU A 106 -5.58 -7.25 2.44
C GLU A 106 -4.36 -6.53 1.90
N LEU A 107 -4.58 -5.68 0.91
CA LEU A 107 -3.56 -4.81 0.38
C LEU A 107 -3.74 -3.41 0.97
N TRP A 108 -2.79 -3.02 1.82
CA TRP A 108 -2.78 -1.74 2.52
C TRP A 108 -1.79 -0.81 1.86
N PHE A 109 -2.13 0.47 1.80
CA PHE A 109 -1.27 1.53 1.30
C PHE A 109 -1.07 2.59 2.38
N ASP A 110 0.19 2.91 2.66
CA ASP A 110 0.62 3.94 3.60
C ASP A 110 0.49 5.32 2.98
N LEU A 111 -0.30 6.19 3.62
CA LEU A 111 -0.50 7.54 3.13
C LEU A 111 0.72 8.44 3.38
N GLY A 112 1.63 8.06 4.28
CA GLY A 112 2.75 8.90 4.69
C GLY A 112 2.27 10.31 5.07
N ASN A 113 2.85 11.32 4.43
CA ASN A 113 2.44 12.72 4.59
C ASN A 113 1.50 13.21 3.47
N TYR A 114 1.03 12.35 2.58
CA TYR A 114 0.25 12.76 1.41
C TYR A 114 -1.23 13.02 1.76
N ILE A 115 -1.82 14.05 1.14
CA ILE A 115 -3.29 14.14 1.02
C ILE A 115 -3.67 13.50 -0.29
N ILE A 116 -4.49 12.46 -0.27
CA ILE A 116 -4.92 11.80 -1.49
C ILE A 116 -6.41 12.02 -1.70
N LEU A 117 -6.75 12.58 -2.85
CA LEU A 117 -8.11 12.87 -3.26
C LEU A 117 -8.49 11.96 -4.42
N LEU A 118 -9.63 11.29 -4.29
CA LEU A 118 -10.23 10.48 -5.33
C LEU A 118 -11.46 11.20 -5.91
N LYS A 119 -11.54 11.26 -7.24
CA LYS A 119 -12.69 11.83 -7.92
C LYS A 119 -13.90 10.88 -7.85
N LYS A 120 -15.04 11.38 -7.39
CA LYS A 120 -16.33 10.66 -7.36
C LYS A 120 -17.45 11.65 -7.64
N ASN A 121 -18.30 11.36 -8.63
CA ASN A 121 -19.44 12.21 -9.02
C ASN A 121 -19.02 13.68 -9.22
N SER A 122 -17.92 13.92 -9.94
CA SER A 122 -17.32 15.24 -10.19
C SER A 122 -16.77 16.00 -8.98
N GLN A 123 -16.73 15.38 -7.79
CA GLN A 123 -16.14 15.95 -6.59
C GLN A 123 -14.84 15.24 -6.21
N TRP A 124 -13.89 15.99 -5.65
CA TRP A 124 -12.66 15.44 -5.08
C TRP A 124 -12.90 15.10 -3.60
N ILE A 125 -12.82 13.82 -3.28
CA ILE A 125 -13.09 13.30 -1.95
C ILE A 125 -11.82 12.69 -1.37
N ASP A 126 -11.52 12.99 -0.12
CA ASP A 126 -10.42 12.37 0.61
C ASP A 126 -10.57 10.84 0.65
N VAL A 127 -9.52 10.11 0.27
CA VAL A 127 -9.51 8.64 0.23
C VAL A 127 -9.82 8.00 1.58
N ARG A 128 -9.54 8.67 2.70
CA ARG A 128 -9.84 8.19 4.06
C ARG A 128 -11.34 8.08 4.33
N LYS A 129 -12.17 8.76 3.53
CA LYS A 129 -13.64 8.66 3.60
C LYS A 129 -14.22 7.57 2.69
N ILE A 130 -13.37 6.93 1.88
CA ILE A 130 -13.78 6.02 0.81
C ILE A 130 -13.31 4.60 1.09
N TYR A 131 -12.10 4.47 1.65
CA TYR A 131 -11.48 3.20 1.99
C TYR A 131 -11.48 2.99 3.51
N PRO A 132 -11.50 1.73 3.99
CA PRO A 132 -11.17 1.45 5.38
C PRO A 132 -9.81 2.05 5.72
N TYR A 133 -9.77 2.85 6.79
CA TYR A 133 -8.61 3.63 7.20
C TYR A 133 -8.17 3.24 8.60
N LYS A 134 -6.89 2.93 8.77
CA LYS A 134 -6.29 2.52 10.05
C LYS A 134 -4.82 2.92 10.08
N GLU A 135 -4.36 3.52 11.18
CA GLU A 135 -2.92 3.77 11.44
C GLU A 135 -2.19 4.45 10.26
N ASN A 136 -2.79 5.49 9.68
CA ASN A 136 -2.27 6.21 8.49
C ASN A 136 -2.25 5.40 7.18
N ARG A 137 -2.99 4.29 7.13
CA ARG A 137 -3.07 3.43 5.95
C ARG A 137 -4.50 3.29 5.47
N ILE A 138 -4.67 3.14 4.17
CA ILE A 138 -5.94 2.76 3.55
C ILE A 138 -5.87 1.34 3.00
N MET A 139 -6.93 0.56 3.19
CA MET A 139 -7.07 -0.75 2.57
C MET A 139 -7.60 -0.57 1.15
N LEU A 140 -6.76 -0.81 0.14
CA LEU A 140 -7.12 -0.60 -1.26
C LEU A 140 -8.01 -1.73 -1.79
N GLN A 141 -7.69 -2.97 -1.44
CA GLN A 141 -8.42 -4.15 -1.91
C GLN A 141 -8.20 -5.38 -1.03
N THR A 142 -9.25 -6.19 -0.88
CA THR A 142 -9.15 -7.58 -0.44
C THR A 142 -8.93 -8.48 -1.65
N ILE A 143 -7.84 -9.24 -1.66
CA ILE A 143 -7.46 -10.15 -2.73
C ILE A 143 -7.74 -11.57 -2.29
N LYS A 144 -8.47 -12.33 -3.09
CA LYS A 144 -8.80 -13.74 -2.85
C LYS A 144 -8.05 -14.63 -3.82
N LEU A 145 -7.20 -15.52 -3.31
CA LEU A 145 -6.45 -16.48 -4.10
C LEU A 145 -6.93 -17.91 -3.85
N GLN A 146 -7.00 -18.68 -4.93
CA GLN A 146 -7.34 -20.10 -4.84
C GLN A 146 -6.15 -20.91 -4.35
N ILE A 147 -6.42 -21.88 -3.49
CA ILE A 147 -5.46 -22.88 -3.03
C ILE A 147 -5.59 -24.13 -3.90
N THR A 148 -4.45 -24.70 -4.26
CA THR A 148 -4.32 -26.01 -4.90
C THR A 148 -3.55 -26.95 -3.98
N ASN A 149 -3.97 -28.21 -3.94
CA ASN A 149 -3.27 -29.29 -3.25
C ASN A 149 -2.21 -29.89 -4.15
#